data_AF-B3VDA5-F1
#
_entry.id   AF-B3VDA5-F1
#
_cell.length_a   1.000
_cell.length_b   1.000
_cell.length_c   1.000
_cell.angle_alpha   90.00
_cell.angle_beta   90.00
_cell.angle_gamma   90.00
#
_symmetry.space_group_name_H-M   'P 1'
#
loop_
_entity.id
_entity.type
_entity.pdbx_description
1 polymer ?
#
loop_
_entity_poly.entity_id
_entity_poly.type
_entity_poly.pdbx_seq_one_letter_code
_entity_poly.pdbx_strand_id
1 'polypeptide(L)'
;VDIDWECPGTNTGEVGNIVDEVNDKANFKALLAEFRKQLDAYGTTTGQKYMLSAFLPANPADIAAGGWNDPDNFKSLDYGNIQGYDLHGAWNPVLTGHQGNPYADPADPREDGKRFSADLAVQTYLNAGIDPKQLGLGLAAYGRGWTGV
;
A
#
# COMPACT_ATOMS: atom_id res chain seq x y z
N VAL A 1 11.64 -11.47 0.31
CA VAL A 1 10.20 -11.74 0.14
C VAL A 1 9.50 -10.41 0.08
N ASP A 2 8.57 -10.23 -0.85
CA ASP A 2 7.72 -9.05 -0.91
C ASP A 2 6.27 -9.47 -0.65
N ILE A 3 5.60 -8.78 0.26
CA ILE A 3 4.20 -9.08 0.63
C ILE A 3 3.27 -8.11 -0.08
N ASP A 4 2.35 -8.66 -0.86
CA ASP A 4 1.40 -7.92 -1.67
C ASP A 4 -0.03 -8.42 -1.39
N TRP A 5 -0.56 -8.05 -0.22
CA TRP A 5 -1.94 -8.38 0.17
C TRP A 5 -2.81 -7.15 -0.03
N GLU A 6 -3.72 -7.21 -1.01
CA GLU A 6 -4.60 -6.09 -1.39
C GLU A 6 -6.08 -6.36 -1.05
N CYS A 7 -6.62 -5.94 0.09
CA CYS A 7 -5.95 -5.35 1.26
C CYS A 7 -6.48 -6.03 2.55
N PRO A 8 -5.64 -6.24 3.58
CA PRO A 8 -6.09 -6.79 4.86
C PRO A 8 -7.09 -5.86 5.55
N GLY A 9 -8.17 -6.43 6.08
CA GLY A 9 -9.13 -5.72 6.94
C GLY A 9 -10.11 -4.80 6.22
N THR A 10 -10.19 -4.89 4.89
CA THR A 10 -11.10 -4.07 4.06
C THR A 10 -11.52 -4.79 2.79
N ASN A 11 -12.75 -4.52 2.35
CA ASN A 11 -13.35 -5.09 1.13
C ASN A 11 -13.05 -4.27 -0.14
N THR A 12 -12.00 -3.45 -0.15
CA THR A 12 -11.59 -2.60 -1.29
C THR A 12 -10.77 -3.32 -2.34
N GLY A 13 -10.25 -4.51 -2.01
CA GLY A 13 -9.55 -5.39 -2.96
C GLY A 13 -10.48 -6.06 -3.97
N GLU A 14 -9.95 -7.09 -4.64
CA GLU A 14 -10.71 -7.86 -5.63
C GLU A 14 -11.97 -8.50 -5.03
N VAL A 15 -13.06 -8.50 -5.80
CA VAL A 15 -14.33 -9.09 -5.39
C VAL A 15 -14.14 -10.60 -5.14
N GLY A 16 -14.51 -11.05 -3.95
CA GLY A 16 -14.39 -12.45 -3.53
C GLY A 16 -13.22 -12.74 -2.60
N ASN A 17 -12.36 -11.75 -2.32
CA ASN A 17 -11.43 -11.84 -1.20
C ASN A 17 -12.18 -12.14 0.10
N ILE A 18 -11.63 -13.04 0.90
CA ILE A 18 -12.14 -13.32 2.26
C ILE A 18 -11.49 -12.31 3.19
N VAL A 19 -12.31 -11.46 3.80
CA VAL A 19 -11.86 -10.34 4.63
C VAL A 19 -12.41 -10.51 6.04
N ASP A 20 -11.53 -10.32 7.02
CA ASP A 20 -11.90 -10.17 8.42
C ASP A 20 -11.52 -8.76 8.89
N GLU A 21 -12.50 -7.84 8.83
CA GLU A 21 -12.33 -6.43 9.22
C GLU A 21 -11.91 -6.24 10.68
N VAL A 22 -12.10 -7.26 11.54
CA VAL A 22 -11.73 -7.23 12.96
C VAL A 22 -10.31 -7.74 13.17
N ASN A 23 -9.96 -8.85 12.53
CA ASN A 23 -8.74 -9.60 12.88
C ASN A 23 -7.60 -9.47 11.87
N ASP A 24 -7.86 -9.12 10.60
CA ASP A 24 -6.83 -9.10 9.56
C ASP A 24 -5.67 -8.16 9.89
N LYS A 25 -5.94 -6.98 10.47
CA LYS A 25 -4.89 -6.05 10.89
C LYS A 25 -3.90 -6.69 11.86
N ALA A 26 -4.40 -7.35 12.90
CA ALA A 26 -3.58 -8.00 13.92
C ALA A 26 -2.86 -9.22 13.34
N ASN A 27 -3.55 -10.01 12.52
CA ASN A 27 -3.00 -11.18 11.87
C ASN A 27 -1.92 -10.82 10.85
N PHE A 28 -2.09 -9.73 10.11
CA PHE A 28 -1.10 -9.21 9.17
C PHE A 28 0.17 -8.78 9.89
N LYS A 29 0.07 -8.04 11.00
CA LYS A 29 1.23 -7.70 11.86
C LYS A 29 1.95 -8.95 12.35
N ALA A 30 1.20 -9.97 12.80
CA ALA A 30 1.78 -11.24 13.24
C ALA A 30 2.47 -11.99 12.10
N LEU A 31 1.89 -11.97 10.89
CA LEU A 31 2.47 -12.57 9.68
C LEU A 31 3.82 -11.92 9.34
N LEU A 32 3.89 -10.59 9.33
CA LEU A 32 5.15 -9.86 9.09
C LEU A 32 6.22 -10.23 10.11
N ALA A 33 5.85 -10.29 11.40
CA ALA A 33 6.77 -10.67 12.47
C ALA A 33 7.29 -12.10 12.30
N GLU A 34 6.43 -13.05 11.93
CA GLU A 34 6.83 -14.44 11.70
C GLU A 34 7.71 -14.59 10.44
N PHE A 35 7.41 -13.86 9.36
CA PHE A 35 8.31 -13.78 8.19
C PHE A 35 9.70 -13.27 8.58
N ARG A 36 9.77 -12.15 9.30
CA ARG A 36 11.06 -11.58 9.74
C ARG A 36 11.86 -12.59 10.55
N LYS A 37 11.22 -13.23 11.53
CA LYS A 37 11.82 -14.25 12.39
C LYS A 37 12.38 -15.43 11.59
N GLN A 38 11.61 -15.99 10.66
CA GLN A 38 12.07 -17.14 9.86
C GLN A 38 13.16 -16.75 8.85
N LEU A 39 13.05 -15.58 8.23
CA LEU A 39 14.08 -15.07 7.32
C LEU A 39 15.41 -14.83 8.04
N ASP A 40 15.39 -14.35 9.29
CA ASP A 40 16.60 -14.16 10.09
C ASP A 40 17.19 -15.51 10.58
N ALA A 41 16.34 -16.46 10.97
CA ALA A 41 16.78 -17.80 11.33
C ALA A 41 17.49 -18.50 10.14
N TYR A 42 16.91 -18.43 8.94
CA TYR A 42 17.53 -18.97 7.73
C TYR A 42 18.76 -18.17 7.27
N GLY A 43 18.74 -16.86 7.48
CA GLY A 43 19.90 -15.99 7.27
C GLY A 43 21.12 -16.45 8.07
N THR A 44 20.90 -16.87 9.31
CA THR A 44 21.96 -17.39 10.19
C THR A 44 22.60 -18.67 9.67
N THR A 45 21.82 -19.56 9.02
CA THR A 45 22.36 -20.82 8.47
C THR A 45 23.12 -20.62 7.16
N THR A 46 22.82 -19.54 6.43
CA THR A 46 23.41 -19.24 5.11
C THR A 46 24.45 -18.13 5.14
N GLY A 47 24.58 -17.41 6.27
CA GLY A 47 25.44 -16.23 6.39
C GLY A 47 24.96 -15.03 5.56
N GLN A 48 23.66 -14.96 5.27
CA GLN A 48 23.05 -13.92 4.44
C GLN A 48 21.98 -13.14 5.22
N LYS A 49 21.75 -11.88 4.86
CA LYS A 49 20.58 -11.12 5.34
C LYS A 49 19.53 -11.09 4.23
N TYR A 50 18.40 -11.73 4.47
CA TYR A 50 17.26 -11.70 3.54
C TYR A 50 16.36 -10.51 3.84
N MET A 51 15.93 -9.82 2.78
CA MET A 51 15.02 -8.68 2.88
C MET A 51 13.56 -9.15 2.94
N LEU A 52 12.77 -8.47 3.76
CA LEU A 52 11.32 -8.51 3.78
C LEU A 52 10.79 -7.12 3.39
N SER A 53 10.01 -7.07 2.33
CA SER A 53 9.35 -5.84 1.87
C SER A 53 7.86 -6.05 1.70
N ALA A 54 7.14 -4.97 1.42
CA ALA A 54 5.74 -5.03 1.05
C ALA A 54 5.34 -3.92 0.06
N PHE A 55 4.33 -4.21 -0.75
CA PHE A 55 3.50 -3.18 -1.38
C PHE A 55 2.68 -2.44 -0.32
N LEU A 56 2.61 -1.12 -0.43
CA LEU A 56 1.95 -0.24 0.53
C LEU A 56 0.82 0.53 -0.18
N PRO A 57 -0.46 0.39 0.22
CA PRO A 57 -1.59 1.00 -0.50
C PRO A 57 -1.59 2.54 -0.43
N ALA A 58 -2.16 3.19 -1.45
CA ALA A 58 -2.26 4.65 -1.50
C ALA A 58 -3.45 5.22 -0.72
N ASN A 59 -4.54 4.47 -0.66
CA ASN A 59 -5.80 4.90 -0.07
C ASN A 59 -5.70 4.92 1.47
N PRO A 60 -5.86 6.09 2.13
CA PRO A 60 -5.75 6.17 3.59
C PRO A 60 -6.69 5.24 4.36
N ALA A 61 -7.86 4.91 3.81
CA ALA A 61 -8.77 3.94 4.42
C ALA A 61 -8.16 2.53 4.45
N ASP A 62 -7.51 2.11 3.35
CA ASP A 62 -6.85 0.80 3.26
C ASP A 62 -5.60 0.75 4.14
N ILE A 63 -4.82 1.85 4.17
CA ILE A 63 -3.68 2.02 5.09
C ILE A 63 -4.13 1.77 6.52
N ALA A 64 -5.20 2.43 6.95
CA ALA A 64 -5.74 2.33 8.30
C ALA A 64 -6.35 0.95 8.58
N ALA A 65 -7.05 0.35 7.61
CA ALA A 65 -7.69 -0.96 7.75
C ALA A 65 -6.67 -2.08 7.97
N GLY A 66 -5.60 -2.11 7.17
CA GLY A 66 -4.53 -3.09 7.28
C GLY A 66 -3.51 -2.81 8.38
N GLY A 67 -3.52 -1.60 8.95
CA GLY A 67 -2.47 -1.16 9.87
C GLY A 67 -1.12 -0.97 9.17
N TRP A 68 -1.12 -0.67 7.86
CA TRP A 68 0.09 -0.49 7.06
C TRP A 68 0.98 0.61 7.60
N ASN A 69 0.41 1.61 8.27
CA ASN A 69 1.15 2.72 8.89
C ASN A 69 1.49 2.48 10.38
N ASP A 70 1.33 1.28 10.92
CA ASP A 70 1.82 0.94 12.27
C ASP A 70 3.36 0.88 12.27
N PRO A 71 4.07 1.75 13.03
CA PRO A 71 5.54 1.72 13.10
C PRO A 71 6.11 0.38 13.55
N ASP A 72 5.35 -0.44 14.29
CA ASP A 72 5.80 -1.79 14.67
C ASP A 72 5.92 -2.73 13.47
N ASN A 73 5.15 -2.53 12.40
CA ASN A 73 5.29 -3.33 11.17
C ASN A 73 6.65 -3.08 10.50
N PHE A 74 7.20 -1.88 10.63
CA PHE A 74 8.53 -1.50 10.12
C PHE A 74 9.70 -1.95 11.01
N LYS A 75 9.42 -2.59 12.15
CA LYS A 75 10.42 -3.42 12.85
C LYS A 75 10.62 -4.77 12.17
N SER A 76 9.64 -5.22 11.38
CA SER A 76 9.68 -6.46 10.60
C SER A 76 10.06 -6.20 9.14
N LEU A 77 9.47 -5.18 8.52
CA LEU A 77 9.79 -4.78 7.15
C LEU A 77 11.14 -4.06 7.09
N ASP A 78 11.98 -4.43 6.13
CA ASP A 78 13.19 -3.68 5.80
C ASP A 78 12.82 -2.38 5.06
N TYR A 79 11.90 -2.45 4.10
CA TYR A 79 11.30 -1.31 3.40
C TYR A 79 9.93 -1.66 2.81
N GLY A 80 9.15 -0.68 2.36
CA GLY A 80 7.95 -0.90 1.56
C GLY A 80 7.81 0.12 0.44
N ASN A 81 7.08 -0.25 -0.62
CA ASN A 81 6.88 0.57 -1.81
C ASN A 81 5.44 1.09 -1.85
N ILE A 82 5.28 2.40 -1.70
CA ILE A 82 4.01 3.10 -1.74
C ILE A 82 3.46 3.10 -3.17
N GLN A 83 2.22 2.68 -3.30
CA GLN A 83 1.44 2.79 -4.53
C GLN A 83 1.34 4.25 -4.98
N GLY A 84 1.96 4.56 -6.12
CA GLY A 84 1.86 5.88 -6.78
C GLY A 84 1.08 5.82 -8.10
N TYR A 85 0.31 4.76 -8.30
CA TYR A 85 -0.45 4.45 -9.51
C TYR A 85 -1.82 3.85 -9.15
N ASP A 86 -2.67 3.58 -10.14
CA ASP A 86 -4.02 3.06 -9.95
C ASP A 86 -4.95 3.93 -9.08
N LEU A 87 -4.64 5.23 -8.99
CA LEU A 87 -5.40 6.21 -8.23
C LEU A 87 -6.75 6.59 -8.90
N HIS A 88 -6.86 6.31 -10.19
CA HIS A 88 -8.07 6.44 -10.99
C HIS A 88 -7.93 5.62 -12.27
N GLY A 89 -9.05 5.19 -12.86
CA GLY A 89 -9.00 4.28 -13.99
C GLY A 89 -10.36 4.00 -14.62
N ALA A 90 -10.33 3.25 -15.71
CA ALA A 90 -11.49 2.96 -16.56
C ALA A 90 -12.63 2.17 -15.85
N TRP A 91 -12.41 1.70 -14.62
CA TRP A 91 -13.48 1.22 -13.75
C TRP A 91 -14.54 2.31 -13.46
N ASN A 92 -14.19 3.59 -13.59
CA ASN A 92 -15.16 4.66 -13.81
C ASN A 92 -15.16 5.03 -15.31
N PRO A 93 -16.09 4.49 -16.12
CA PRO A 93 -16.02 4.60 -17.58
C PRO A 93 -16.38 5.98 -18.12
N VAL A 94 -16.98 6.86 -17.32
CA VAL A 94 -17.53 8.16 -17.78
C VAL A 94 -16.72 9.37 -17.31
N LEU A 95 -15.62 9.15 -16.58
CA LEU A 95 -14.80 10.23 -16.02
C LEU A 95 -13.33 9.90 -16.22
N THR A 96 -12.63 10.69 -17.04
CA THR A 96 -11.16 10.63 -17.13
C THR A 96 -10.50 11.27 -15.92
N GLY A 97 -9.24 10.94 -15.67
CA GLY A 97 -8.45 11.58 -14.61
C GLY A 97 -7.04 10.99 -14.49
N HIS A 98 -6.27 11.51 -13.54
CA HIS A 98 -4.90 11.07 -13.30
C HIS A 98 -4.86 9.74 -12.54
N GLN A 99 -4.18 8.72 -13.08
CA GLN A 99 -3.96 7.46 -12.37
C GLN A 99 -2.73 7.46 -11.45
N GLY A 100 -1.85 8.46 -11.56
CA GLY A 100 -0.56 8.52 -10.87
C GLY A 100 -0.07 9.96 -10.67
N ASN A 101 -0.97 10.83 -10.23
CA ASN A 101 -0.65 12.22 -9.91
C ASN A 101 0.21 12.32 -8.64
N PRO A 102 1.34 13.07 -8.69
CA PRO A 102 2.18 13.30 -7.52
C PRO A 102 1.45 14.02 -6.37
N TYR A 103 0.62 15.01 -6.70
CA TYR A 103 -0.10 15.86 -5.75
C TYR A 103 -1.61 15.79 -5.97
N ALA A 104 -2.39 16.18 -4.95
CA ALA A 104 -3.83 16.32 -5.08
C ALA A 104 -4.18 17.31 -6.21
N ASP A 105 -5.14 16.94 -7.05
CA ASP A 105 -5.63 17.81 -8.11
C ASP A 105 -6.86 18.59 -7.63
N PRO A 106 -6.78 19.94 -7.49
CA PRO A 106 -7.92 20.76 -7.08
C PRO A 106 -9.11 20.71 -8.07
N ALA A 107 -8.88 20.26 -9.30
CA ALA A 107 -9.92 20.11 -10.32
C ALA A 107 -10.63 18.75 -10.28
N ASP A 108 -10.19 17.80 -9.43
CA ASP A 108 -10.79 16.48 -9.33
C ASP A 108 -12.25 16.56 -8.83
N PRO A 109 -13.25 16.24 -9.69
CA PRO A 109 -14.66 16.43 -9.34
C PRO A 109 -15.22 15.28 -8.48
N ARG A 110 -14.44 14.22 -8.22
CA ARG A 110 -14.87 13.07 -7.40
C ARG A 110 -15.14 13.51 -5.96
N GLU A 111 -15.83 12.70 -5.18
CA GLU A 111 -16.07 12.97 -3.76
C GLU A 111 -14.78 12.87 -2.93
N ASP A 112 -14.76 13.56 -1.78
CA ASP A 112 -13.70 13.36 -0.79
C ASP A 112 -13.64 11.89 -0.36
N GLY A 113 -12.43 11.36 -0.16
CA GLY A 113 -12.19 9.94 0.07
C GLY A 113 -12.04 9.10 -1.22
N LYS A 114 -12.29 9.67 -2.40
CA LYS A 114 -11.96 9.07 -3.71
C LYS A 114 -10.88 9.85 -4.46
N ARG A 115 -10.44 10.98 -3.91
CA ARG A 115 -9.37 11.84 -4.44
C ARG A 115 -8.03 11.42 -3.84
N PHE A 116 -7.22 10.70 -4.62
CA PHE A 116 -5.91 10.20 -4.15
C PHE A 116 -4.76 10.95 -4.83
N SER A 117 -3.58 10.91 -4.20
CA SER A 117 -2.31 11.36 -4.78
C SER A 117 -1.15 10.62 -4.11
N ALA A 118 -0.01 10.54 -4.78
CA ALA A 118 1.20 9.95 -4.18
C ALA A 118 1.62 10.68 -2.90
N ASP A 119 1.58 12.02 -2.88
CA ASP A 119 1.91 12.82 -1.71
C ASP A 119 0.98 12.53 -0.54
N LEU A 120 -0.34 12.43 -0.76
CA LEU A 120 -1.29 12.06 0.30
C LEU A 120 -0.92 10.72 0.96
N ALA A 121 -0.57 9.71 0.16
CA ALA A 121 -0.15 8.41 0.67
C ALA A 121 1.17 8.53 1.46
N VAL A 122 2.19 9.17 0.88
CA VAL A 122 3.50 9.41 1.53
C VAL A 122 3.34 10.12 2.87
N GLN A 123 2.59 11.21 2.92
CA GLN A 123 2.34 11.95 4.15
C GLN A 123 1.59 11.09 5.19
N THR A 124 0.70 10.19 4.76
CA THR A 124 -0.01 9.29 5.68
C THR A 124 0.94 8.37 6.43
N TYR A 125 1.97 7.84 5.76
CA TYR A 125 3.00 7.00 6.40
C TYR A 125 3.99 7.84 7.24
N LEU A 126 4.43 8.98 6.73
CA LEU A 126 5.37 9.86 7.44
C LEU A 126 4.77 10.44 8.72
N ASN A 127 3.50 10.86 8.69
CA ASN A 127 2.79 11.38 9.85
C ASN A 127 2.54 10.33 10.93
N ALA A 128 2.59 9.04 10.58
CA ALA A 128 2.57 7.94 11.54
C ALA A 128 3.94 7.67 12.20
N GLY A 129 5.00 8.36 11.74
CA GLY A 129 6.35 8.26 12.31
C GLY A 129 7.22 7.17 11.67
N ILE A 130 6.86 6.67 10.49
CA ILE A 130 7.69 5.71 9.76
C ILE A 130 8.95 6.39 9.23
N ASP A 131 10.09 5.72 9.35
CA ASP A 131 11.38 6.23 8.87
C ASP A 131 11.34 6.38 7.34
N PRO A 132 11.56 7.60 6.79
CA PRO A 132 11.54 7.83 5.35
C PRO A 132 12.47 6.90 4.55
N LYS A 133 13.57 6.43 5.15
CA LYS A 133 14.52 5.52 4.47
C LYS A 133 13.92 4.13 4.20
N GLN A 134 12.83 3.77 4.87
CA GLN A 134 12.12 2.51 4.69
C GLN A 134 10.95 2.64 3.69
N LEU A 135 10.77 3.80 3.06
CA LEU A 135 9.68 4.07 2.12
C LEU A 135 10.23 4.35 0.72
N GLY A 136 9.76 3.57 -0.26
CA GLY A 136 9.91 3.84 -1.69
C GLY A 136 8.59 4.34 -2.29
N LEU A 137 8.64 5.03 -3.43
CA LEU A 137 7.46 5.43 -4.20
C LEU A 137 7.42 4.67 -5.53
N GLY A 138 6.33 3.97 -5.80
CA GLY A 138 6.08 3.25 -7.05
C GLY A 138 5.59 4.18 -8.17
N LEU A 139 6.05 3.93 -9.40
CA LEU A 139 5.63 4.64 -10.61
C LEU A 139 5.10 3.66 -11.65
N ALA A 140 4.07 4.05 -12.38
CA ALA A 140 3.55 3.24 -13.49
C ALA A 140 4.43 3.36 -14.74
N ALA A 141 4.80 2.22 -15.32
CA ALA A 141 5.37 2.12 -16.67
C ALA A 141 4.28 1.88 -17.75
N TYR A 142 3.02 2.23 -17.44
CA TYR A 142 1.85 2.02 -18.29
C TYR A 142 0.84 3.16 -18.12
N GLY A 143 -0.14 3.22 -19.02
CA GLY A 143 -1.27 4.16 -18.99
C GLY A 143 -2.60 3.45 -18.72
N ARG A 144 -3.52 4.13 -18.03
CA ARG A 144 -4.97 3.81 -18.03
C ARG A 144 -5.68 4.76 -18.97
N GLY A 145 -6.56 4.21 -19.81
CA GLY A 145 -7.18 4.94 -20.91
C GLY A 145 -8.68 4.73 -21.00
N TRP A 146 -9.33 5.69 -21.66
CA TRP A 146 -10.74 5.71 -22.00
C TRP A 146 -10.90 5.93 -23.50
N THR A 147 -12.10 5.69 -24.03
CA THR A 147 -12.48 6.04 -25.39
C THR A 147 -13.82 6.77 -25.38
N GLY A 148 -14.07 7.63 -26.36
CA GLY A 148 -15.34 8.36 -26.47
C GLY A 148 -15.53 9.46 -25.42
N VAL A 149 -14.43 10.11 -25.01
CA VAL A 149 -14.37 11.21 -24.03
C VAL A 149 -14.46 12.57 -24.68
#